data_AF-A0A0Q5MLL3-F1
#
_entry.id   AF-A0A0Q5MLL3-F1
#
_cell.length_a   1.000
_cell.length_b   1.000
_cell.length_c   1.000
_cell.angle_alpha   90.00
_cell.angle_beta   90.00
_cell.angle_gamma   90.00
#
_symmetry.space_group_name_H-M   'P 1'
#
loop_
_entity.id
_entity.type
_entity.pdbx_description
1 polymer ?
#
loop_
_entity_poly.entity_id
_entity_poly.type
_entity_poly.pdbx_seq_one_letter_code
_entity_poly.pdbx_strand_id
1 'polypeptide(L)'
;MITATATVHTAHDSAGLFWLSRRLLSEHVAARVGEGQYLVQLADAGTVLLTESTEMLRFDMVVRDELSARRTRRALEAALHRLSPGSVSATTWESDPVGTRSMPA
;
A
#
# COMPACT_ATOMS: atom_id res chain seq x y z
N MET A 1 16.94 -6.56 4.36
CA MET A 1 15.70 -6.47 3.57
C MET A 1 14.54 -6.50 4.56
N ILE A 2 13.54 -5.65 4.35
CA ILE A 2 12.38 -5.47 5.24
C ILE A 2 11.13 -5.62 4.39
N THR A 3 10.16 -6.38 4.88
CA THR A 3 8.80 -6.39 4.35
C THR A 3 7.99 -5.38 5.15
N ALA A 4 7.33 -4.46 4.47
CA ALA A 4 6.34 -3.61 5.10
C ALA A 4 4.98 -3.82 4.42
N THR A 5 3.93 -3.73 5.22
CA THR A 5 2.55 -3.86 4.77
C THR A 5 1.79 -2.65 5.26
N ALA A 6 1.14 -1.93 4.36
CA ALA A 6 0.16 -0.92 4.71
C ALA A 6 -1.25 -1.45 4.42
N THR A 7 -2.17 -1.28 5.36
CA THR A 7 -3.59 -1.58 5.13
C THR A 7 -4.38 -0.29 5.26
N VAL A 8 -5.18 0.03 4.24
CA VAL A 8 -5.95 1.26 4.15
C VAL A 8 -7.43 0.92 4.17
N HIS A 9 -8.15 1.61 5.06
CA HIS A 9 -9.60 1.59 5.12
C HIS A 9 -10.15 2.97 4.76
N THR A 10 -11.35 3.00 4.18
CA THR A 10 -12.08 4.25 3.94
C THR A 10 -13.36 4.28 4.74
N ALA A 11 -13.82 5.47 5.13
CA ALA A 11 -15.08 5.65 5.85
C ALA A 11 -16.34 5.40 4.99
N HIS A 12 -16.20 5.36 3.66
CA HIS A 12 -17.29 5.52 2.70
C HIS A 12 -17.59 4.26 1.87
N ASP A 13 -17.66 3.09 2.52
CA ASP A 13 -18.04 1.82 1.86
C ASP A 13 -17.04 1.37 0.76
N SER A 14 -17.23 0.18 0.22
CA SER A 14 -16.47 -0.47 -0.84
C SER A 14 -16.25 0.41 -2.08
N ALA A 15 -17.20 1.31 -2.40
CA ALA A 15 -17.08 2.25 -3.51
C ALA A 15 -15.94 3.26 -3.31
N GLY A 16 -15.69 3.71 -2.08
CA GLY A 16 -14.60 4.63 -1.76
C GLY A 16 -13.22 4.02 -2.04
N LEU A 17 -13.03 2.75 -1.65
CA LEU A 17 -11.81 1.99 -1.91
C LEU A 17 -11.58 1.77 -3.39
N PHE A 18 -12.63 1.43 -4.13
CA PHE A 18 -12.57 1.27 -5.58
C PHE A 18 -12.09 2.56 -6.27
N TRP A 19 -12.70 3.71 -5.96
CA TRP A 19 -12.29 4.97 -6.59
C TRP A 19 -10.88 5.42 -6.20
N LEU A 20 -10.49 5.19 -4.94
CA LEU A 20 -9.13 5.45 -4.48
C LEU A 20 -8.10 4.60 -5.25
N SER A 21 -8.37 3.31 -5.42
CA SER A 21 -7.48 2.42 -6.16
C SER A 21 -7.40 2.81 -7.63
N ARG A 22 -8.53 3.14 -8.28
CA ARG A 22 -8.55 3.62 -9.67
C ARG A 22 -7.73 4.89 -9.84
N ARG A 23 -7.85 5.86 -8.91
CA ARG A 23 -7.04 7.10 -8.95
C ARG A 23 -5.56 6.81 -8.80
N LEU A 24 -5.17 5.98 -7.83
CA LEU A 24 -3.77 5.56 -7.65
C LEU A 24 -3.21 4.95 -8.94
N LEU A 25 -3.95 4.02 -9.55
CA LEU A 25 -3.53 3.35 -10.79
C LEU A 25 -3.48 4.30 -12.00
N SER A 26 -4.22 5.40 -11.98
CA SER A 26 -4.19 6.40 -13.07
C SER A 26 -3.03 7.38 -12.96
N GLU A 27 -2.54 7.66 -11.74
CA GLU A 27 -1.43 8.60 -11.50
C GLU A 27 -0.06 7.92 -11.53
N HIS A 28 -0.02 6.59 -11.45
CA HIS A 28 1.21 5.81 -11.31
C HIS A 28 1.36 4.78 -12.43
N VAL A 29 2.61 4.44 -12.74
CA VAL A 29 2.90 3.29 -13.60
C VAL A 29 2.47 2.04 -12.86
N ALA A 30 1.52 1.31 -13.43
CA ALA A 30 0.99 0.10 -12.83
C ALA A 30 0.87 -1.05 -13.84
N ALA A 31 1.12 -2.26 -13.38
CA ALA A 31 0.91 -3.50 -14.12
C ALA A 31 -0.06 -4.39 -13.35
N ARG A 32 -1.13 -4.84 -14.00
CA ARG A 32 -2.02 -5.84 -13.42
C ARG A 32 -1.33 -7.19 -13.42
N VAL A 33 -1.24 -7.84 -12.26
CA VAL A 33 -0.62 -9.16 -12.08
C VAL A 33 -1.62 -10.25 -11.70
N GLY A 34 -2.82 -9.85 -11.28
CA GLY A 34 -3.91 -10.75 -10.93
C GLY A 34 -5.26 -10.05 -10.90
N GLU A 35 -6.29 -10.76 -10.45
CA GLU A 35 -7.57 -10.15 -10.14
C GLU A 35 -7.45 -9.31 -8.87
N GLY A 36 -7.81 -8.02 -8.95
CA GLY A 36 -7.64 -7.06 -7.85
C GLY A 36 -6.18 -6.79 -7.46
N GLN A 37 -5.18 -7.31 -8.19
CA GLN A 37 -3.77 -7.21 -7.83
C GLN A 37 -2.95 -6.45 -8.87
N TYR A 38 -2.20 -5.46 -8.40
CA TYR A 38 -1.44 -4.53 -9.23
C TYR A 38 -0.05 -4.28 -8.65
N LEU A 39 0.98 -4.38 -9.48
CA LEU A 39 2.29 -3.81 -9.16
C LEU A 39 2.26 -2.33 -9.53
N VAL A 40 2.47 -1.46 -8.54
CA VAL A 40 2.42 -0.01 -8.68
C VAL A 40 3.80 0.56 -8.37
N GLN A 41 4.33 1.39 -9.27
CA GLN A 41 5.54 2.16 -9.02
C GLN A 41 5.18 3.50 -8.38
N LEU A 42 5.45 3.62 -7.09
CA LEU A 42 5.33 4.86 -6.36
C LEU A 42 6.62 5.66 -6.51
N ALA A 43 6.50 6.95 -6.84
CA ALA A 43 7.64 7.86 -6.86
C ALA A 43 8.36 7.85 -5.50
N ASP A 44 9.69 7.82 -5.52
CA ASP A 44 10.58 7.81 -4.33
C ASP A 44 10.47 6.57 -3.41
N ALA A 45 9.58 5.63 -3.74
CA ALA A 45 9.13 4.54 -2.89
C ALA A 45 9.40 3.14 -3.46
N GLY A 46 9.62 3.04 -4.78
CA GLY A 46 9.85 1.78 -5.47
C GLY A 46 8.55 1.10 -5.89
N THR A 47 8.61 -0.22 -6.07
CA THR A 47 7.47 -1.04 -6.50
C THR A 47 6.73 -1.60 -5.29
N VAL A 48 5.41 -1.47 -5.30
CA VAL A 48 4.50 -1.95 -4.25
C VAL A 48 3.43 -2.83 -4.88
N LEU A 49 3.08 -3.93 -4.23
CA LEU A 49 1.94 -4.74 -4.61
C LEU A 49 0.68 -4.19 -3.94
N LEU A 50 -0.23 -3.64 -4.73
CA LEU A 50 -1.57 -3.28 -4.32
C LEU A 50 -2.50 -4.47 -4.50
N THR A 51 -3.19 -4.87 -3.43
CA THR A 51 -4.29 -5.83 -3.44
C THR A 51 -5.58 -5.13 -3.04
N GLU A 52 -6.57 -5.18 -3.92
CA GLU A 52 -7.91 -4.63 -3.72
C GLU A 52 -8.84 -5.67 -3.09
N SER A 53 -9.52 -5.27 -2.03
CA SER A 53 -10.63 -6.01 -1.41
C SER A 53 -11.83 -5.06 -1.26
N THR A 54 -13.01 -5.63 -1.04
CA THR A 54 -14.24 -4.85 -0.76
C THR A 54 -14.14 -4.03 0.53
N GLU A 55 -13.29 -4.44 1.47
CA GLU A 55 -13.20 -3.83 2.82
C GLU A 55 -11.90 -3.04 3.06
N MET A 56 -10.89 -3.25 2.23
CA MET A 56 -9.58 -2.60 2.39
C MET A 56 -8.76 -2.59 1.10
N LEU A 57 -7.77 -1.69 1.07
CA LEU A 57 -6.64 -1.78 0.15
C LEU A 57 -5.40 -2.20 0.94
N ARG A 58 -4.72 -3.25 0.48
CA ARG A 58 -3.46 -3.73 1.07
C ARG A 58 -2.29 -3.39 0.15
N PHE A 59 -1.22 -2.88 0.72
CA PHE A 59 0.00 -2.48 0.04
C PHE A 59 1.17 -3.26 0.63
N ASP A 60 1.65 -4.28 -0.09
CA ASP A 60 2.81 -5.07 0.30
C ASP A 60 4.07 -4.54 -0.40
N MET A 61 5.11 -4.25 0.37
CA MET A 61 6.36 -3.69 -0.14
C MET A 61 7.58 -4.41 0.42
N VAL A 62 8.58 -4.60 -0.43
CA VAL A 62 9.88 -5.16 -0.04
C VAL A 62 10.94 -4.09 -0.24
N VAL A 63 11.54 -3.64 0.84
CA VAL A 63 12.50 -2.54 0.85
C VAL A 63 13.85 -3.02 1.39
N ARG A 64 14.92 -2.31 1.02
CA ARG A 64 16.29 -2.74 1.34
C ARG A 64 16.61 -2.59 2.83
N ASP A 65 16.22 -1.45 3.38
CA ASP A 65 16.53 -0.99 4.72
C ASP A 65 15.37 -0.16 5.31
N GLU A 66 15.53 0.22 6.58
CA GLU A 66 14.50 0.95 7.33
C GLU A 66 14.32 2.39 6.84
N LEU A 67 15.38 3.03 6.31
CA LEU A 67 15.26 4.36 5.72
C LEU A 67 14.36 4.33 4.48
N SER A 68 14.53 3.31 3.64
CA SER A 68 13.69 3.04 2.47
C SER A 68 12.25 2.78 2.91
N ALA A 69 12.03 1.98 3.96
CA ALA A 69 10.70 1.74 4.54
C ALA A 69 10.01 3.05 4.95
N ARG A 70 10.72 3.93 5.68
CA ARG A 70 10.20 5.23 6.12
C ARG A 70 9.88 6.16 4.93
N ARG A 71 10.70 6.15 3.88
CA ARG A 71 10.47 6.95 2.66
C ARG A 71 9.24 6.45 1.91
N THR A 72 9.16 5.15 1.67
CA THR A 72 8.01 4.52 1.01
C THR A 72 6.71 4.80 1.77
N ARG A 73 6.76 4.70 3.11
CA ARG A 73 5.63 5.05 3.97
C ARG A 73 5.15 6.49 3.76
N ARG A 74 6.06 7.46 3.83
CA ARG A 74 5.72 8.88 3.63
C ARG A 74 5.16 9.16 2.23
N ALA A 75 5.74 8.55 1.20
CA ALA A 75 5.27 8.72 -0.17
C ALA A 75 3.86 8.14 -0.35
N LEU A 76 3.58 6.96 0.21
CA LEU A 76 2.24 6.36 0.17
C LEU A 76 1.22 7.22 0.95
N GLU A 77 1.53 7.63 2.17
CA GLU A 77 0.66 8.50 2.98
C GLU A 77 0.35 9.82 2.24
N ALA A 78 1.36 10.45 1.64
CA ALA A 78 1.17 11.67 0.84
C ALA A 78 0.27 11.44 -0.39
N ALA A 79 0.45 10.33 -1.11
CA ALA A 79 -0.39 9.98 -2.26
C ALA A 79 -1.85 9.76 -1.82
N LEU A 80 -2.07 9.01 -0.74
CA LEU A 80 -3.40 8.75 -0.19
C LEU A 80 -4.11 10.03 0.25
N HIS A 81 -3.42 10.92 0.96
CA HIS A 81 -3.97 12.21 1.39
C HIS A 81 -4.32 13.12 0.21
N ARG A 82 -3.48 13.16 -0.83
CA ARG A 82 -3.76 13.94 -2.04
C ARG A 82 -4.97 13.42 -2.81
N LEU A 83 -5.07 12.10 -2.96
CA LEU A 83 -6.06 11.45 -3.82
C LEU A 83 -7.45 11.34 -3.19
N SER A 84 -7.51 11.32 -1.85
CA SER A 84 -8.78 11.22 -1.13
C SER A 84 -8.77 12.01 0.17
N PRO A 85 -8.79 13.36 0.09
CA PRO A 85 -8.84 14.21 1.28
C PRO A 85 -10.05 13.84 2.15
N GLY A 86 -9.78 13.38 3.38
CA GLY A 86 -10.83 13.04 4.36
C GLY A 86 -11.59 11.73 4.10
N SER A 87 -11.25 10.92 3.09
CA SER A 87 -11.95 9.65 2.84
C SER A 87 -11.25 8.44 3.45
N VAL A 88 -9.92 8.51 3.62
CA VAL A 88 -9.14 7.49 4.33
C VAL A 88 -9.47 7.58 5.82
N SER A 89 -10.04 6.51 6.38
CA SER A 89 -10.43 6.46 7.79
C SER A 89 -9.28 5.98 8.67
N ALA A 90 -8.50 5.01 8.19
CA ALA A 90 -7.37 4.46 8.91
C ALA A 90 -6.33 3.88 7.95
N THR A 91 -5.05 4.05 8.31
CA THR A 91 -3.93 3.35 7.70
C THR A 91 -3.14 2.65 8.80
N THR A 92 -3.05 1.32 8.75
CA THR A 92 -2.21 0.53 9.66
C THR A 92 -0.93 0.10 8.95
N TRP A 93 0.15 -0.05 9.73
CA TRP A 93 1.46 -0.41 9.21
C TRP A 93 2.02 -1.57 10.02
N GLU A 94 2.50 -2.58 9.32
CA GLU A 94 3.26 -3.71 9.86
C GLU A 94 4.59 -3.77 9.14
N SER A 95 5.69 -3.95 9.86
CA SER A 95 7.02 -4.06 9.27
C SER A 95 7.79 -5.19 9.93
N ASP A 96 8.25 -6.13 9.12
CA ASP A 96 9.04 -7.27 9.56
C ASP A 96 10.41 -7.29 8.88
N PRO A 97 11.49 -7.53 9.63
CA PRO A 97 12.75 -7.94 9.03
C PRO A 97 12.53 -9.24 8.23
N VAL A 98 13.01 -9.26 6.98
CA VAL A 98 12.99 -10.49 6.18
C VAL A 98 13.92 -11.50 6.85
N GLY A 99 13.37 -12.44 7.62
CA GLY A 99 14.12 -13.50 8.31
C GLY A 99 13.70 -13.79 9.76
N THR A 100 12.78 -13.03 10.37
CA THR A 100 12.38 -13.22 11.78
C THR A 100 11.05 -13.93 11.98
N ARG A 101 10.55 -14.67 10.98
CA ARG A 101 9.46 -15.63 11.25
C ARG A 101 10.04 -16.82 12.00
N SER A 102 10.25 -16.65 13.31
CA SER A 102 10.39 -17.76 14.25
C SER A 102 9.17 -18.66 14.06
N MET A 103 9.39 -19.89 13.62
CA MET A 103 8.37 -20.93 13.67
C MET A 103 7.88 -21.03 15.12
N PRO A 104 6.57 -20.97 15.40
CA PRO A 104 6.09 -21.41 16.70
C PRO A 104 6.44 -22.89 16.85
N ALA A 105 7.01 -23.24 18.02
CA ALA A 105 7.30 -24.60 18.44
C ALA A 105 6.01 -25.41 18.67
#